data_AF-A0A2W4QF30-F1
#
_entry.id   AF-A0A2W4QF30-F1
#
_cell.length_a   1.000
_cell.length_b   1.000
_cell.length_c   1.000
_cell.angle_alpha   90.00
_cell.angle_beta   90.00
_cell.angle_gamma   90.00
#
_symmetry.space_group_name_H-M   'P 1'
#
loop_
_entity.id
_entity.type
_entity.pdbx_description
1 polymer ?
#
loop_
_entity_poly.entity_id
_entity_poly.type
_entity_poly.pdbx_seq_one_letter_code
_entity_poly.pdbx_strand_id
1 'polypeptide(L)'
;MLRNFPSQRPAFLFTRSERNVHPTITFEAGQAMLVERAAMRAEICQYRAQLQYLEQRQDALVKQAAAIPSCEGCPSSDRSERTFLHIIGGLLYLMLGKSPGGKPYSCFKTQEAIIWALEAHFENVRGMTARTLQSKFAQAKRLLATTDSD
;
A
#
# COMPACT_ATOMS: atom_id res chain seq x y z
N MET A 1 -58.94 14.78 -44.07
CA MET A 1 -58.31 15.40 -42.89
C MET A 1 -56.83 15.61 -43.18
N LEU A 2 -56.39 16.86 -43.30
CA LEU A 2 -54.98 17.21 -43.53
C LEU A 2 -54.19 17.01 -42.23
N ARG A 3 -53.20 16.11 -42.26
CA ARG A 3 -52.26 15.89 -41.14
C ARG A 3 -51.21 17.00 -41.16
N ASN A 4 -51.36 17.98 -40.29
CA ASN A 4 -50.38 19.07 -40.15
C ASN A 4 -49.26 18.60 -39.21
N PHE A 5 -48.07 18.38 -39.77
CA PHE A 5 -46.89 18.04 -38.97
C PHE A 5 -46.26 19.31 -38.39
N PRO A 6 -45.66 19.24 -37.18
CA PRO A 6 -45.10 20.42 -36.50
C PRO A 6 -43.98 21.11 -37.30
N SER A 7 -43.30 20.39 -38.19
CA SER A 7 -42.27 20.90 -39.11
C SER A 7 -42.81 21.72 -40.29
N GLN A 8 -44.13 21.72 -40.52
CA GLN A 8 -44.77 22.43 -41.64
C GLN A 8 -45.44 23.75 -41.22
N ARG A 9 -45.25 24.21 -39.97
CA ARG A 9 -45.80 25.51 -39.52
C ARG A 9 -44.92 26.68 -40.00
N PRO A 10 -45.51 27.70 -40.65
CA PRO A 10 -44.75 28.85 -41.15
C PRO A 10 -44.02 29.63 -40.06
N ALA A 11 -42.82 30.12 -40.38
CA ALA A 11 -41.91 30.81 -39.45
C ALA A 11 -42.49 32.10 -38.82
N PHE A 12 -43.53 32.70 -39.41
CA PHE A 12 -44.15 33.92 -38.90
C PHE A 12 -45.04 33.70 -37.67
N LEU A 13 -45.42 32.46 -37.38
CA LEU A 13 -46.24 32.11 -36.21
C LEU A 13 -45.42 31.97 -34.92
N PHE A 14 -44.09 32.08 -35.00
CA PHE A 14 -43.18 31.96 -33.88
C PHE A 14 -42.29 33.19 -33.75
N THR A 15 -42.16 33.69 -32.53
CA THR A 15 -41.22 34.77 -32.20
C THR A 15 -39.77 34.32 -32.45
N ARG A 16 -38.84 35.27 -32.59
CA ARG A 16 -37.41 34.96 -32.86
C ARG A 16 -36.80 34.07 -31.76
N SER A 17 -37.22 34.26 -30.51
CA SER A 17 -36.86 33.42 -29.37
C SER A 17 -37.47 32.02 -29.46
N GLU A 18 -38.75 31.88 -29.80
CA GLU A 18 -39.40 30.58 -29.97
C GLU A 18 -38.81 29.77 -31.13
N ARG A 19 -38.39 30.43 -32.22
CA ARG A 19 -37.68 29.77 -33.33
C ARG A 19 -36.31 29.22 -32.93
N ASN A 20 -35.63 29.87 -32.00
CA ASN A 20 -34.33 29.42 -31.49
C ASN A 20 -34.49 28.37 -30.37
N VAL A 21 -35.61 28.40 -29.65
CA VAL A 21 -35.93 27.48 -28.55
C VAL A 21 -36.61 26.21 -29.03
N HIS A 22 -37.32 26.22 -30.16
CA HIS A 22 -37.79 25.00 -30.80
C HIS A 22 -36.59 24.35 -31.49
N PRO A 23 -35.98 23.29 -30.89
CA PRO A 23 -35.11 22.46 -31.69
C PRO A 23 -36.09 21.77 -32.61
N THR A 24 -36.17 22.21 -33.87
CA THR A 24 -36.56 21.27 -34.91
C THR A 24 -35.51 20.19 -34.74
N ILE A 25 -35.83 19.06 -34.10
CA ILE A 25 -34.85 18.00 -33.81
C ILE A 25 -34.29 17.63 -35.18
N THR A 26 -33.15 18.20 -35.52
CA THR A 26 -32.60 18.06 -36.86
C THR A 26 -32.06 16.65 -36.93
N PHE A 27 -32.20 16.04 -38.09
CA PHE A 27 -31.65 14.72 -38.34
C PHE A 27 -30.15 14.67 -37.95
N GLU A 28 -29.42 15.75 -38.24
CA GLU A 28 -28.02 15.95 -37.87
C GLU A 28 -27.80 15.96 -36.35
N ALA A 29 -28.63 16.66 -35.56
CA ALA A 29 -28.51 16.66 -34.10
C ALA A 29 -28.77 15.26 -33.51
N GLY A 30 -29.74 14.53 -34.06
CA GLY A 30 -29.99 13.13 -33.69
C GLY A 30 -28.81 12.21 -34.03
N GLN A 31 -28.20 12.40 -35.19
CA GLN A 31 -27.03 11.63 -35.61
C GLN A 31 -25.80 11.94 -34.75
N ALA A 32 -25.57 13.21 -34.40
CA ALA A 32 -24.50 13.61 -33.48
C ALA A 32 -24.67 12.96 -32.09
N MET A 33 -25.88 12.99 -31.53
CA MET A 33 -26.16 12.32 -30.24
C MET A 33 -25.95 10.80 -30.28
N LEU A 34 -26.24 10.14 -31.42
CA LEU A 34 -25.97 8.70 -31.57
C LEU A 34 -24.47 8.39 -31.61
N VAL A 35 -23.68 9.24 -32.27
CA VAL A 35 -22.22 9.12 -32.31
C VAL A 35 -21.63 9.33 -30.91
N GLU A 36 -22.04 10.39 -30.21
CA GLU A 36 -21.61 10.65 -28.83
C GLU A 36 -21.97 9.50 -27.89
N ARG A 37 -23.19 8.95 -28.02
CA ARG A 37 -23.62 7.78 -27.25
C ARG A 37 -22.78 6.54 -27.55
N ALA A 38 -22.39 6.33 -28.80
CA ALA A 38 -21.52 5.22 -29.17
C ALA A 38 -20.10 5.41 -28.59
N ALA A 39 -19.56 6.64 -28.64
CA ALA A 39 -18.27 6.98 -28.05
C ALA A 39 -18.27 6.76 -26.52
N MET A 40 -19.27 7.29 -25.81
CA MET A 40 -19.41 7.09 -24.36
C MET A 40 -19.52 5.59 -23.98
N ARG A 41 -20.23 4.79 -24.78
CA ARG A 41 -20.31 3.34 -24.55
C ARG A 41 -18.97 2.64 -24.74
N ALA A 42 -18.19 3.06 -25.73
CA ALA A 42 -16.85 2.54 -25.94
C ALA A 42 -15.93 2.87 -24.76
N GLU A 43 -15.96 4.11 -24.26
CA GLU A 43 -15.19 4.52 -23.07
C GLU A 43 -15.57 3.72 -21.83
N ILE A 44 -16.88 3.55 -21.55
CA ILE A 44 -17.35 2.72 -20.42
C ILE A 44 -16.84 1.29 -20.54
N CYS A 45 -16.82 0.73 -21.75
CA CYS A 45 -16.29 -0.61 -21.99
C CYS A 45 -14.78 -0.68 -21.67
N GLN A 46 -14.01 0.32 -22.11
CA GLN A 46 -12.58 0.41 -21.83
C GLN A 46 -12.29 0.51 -20.33
N TYR A 47 -12.99 1.39 -19.60
CA TYR A 47 -12.79 1.52 -18.15
C TYR A 47 -13.16 0.24 -17.40
N ARG A 48 -14.23 -0.45 -17.81
CA ARG A 48 -14.58 -1.76 -17.22
C ARG A 48 -13.49 -2.79 -17.43
N ALA A 49 -12.90 -2.86 -18.62
CA ALA A 49 -11.79 -3.76 -18.90
C ALA A 49 -10.54 -3.42 -18.06
N GLN A 50 -10.23 -2.12 -17.90
CA GLN A 50 -9.12 -1.67 -17.05
C GLN A 50 -9.35 -2.01 -15.57
N LEU A 51 -10.57 -1.82 -15.06
CA LEU A 51 -10.92 -2.19 -13.69
C LEU A 51 -10.76 -3.69 -13.46
N GLN A 52 -11.28 -4.53 -14.37
CA GLN A 52 -11.12 -5.98 -14.29
C GLN A 52 -9.65 -6.39 -14.31
N TYR A 53 -8.82 -5.75 -15.14
CA TYR A 53 -7.37 -5.99 -15.15
C TYR A 53 -6.71 -5.62 -13.82
N LEU A 54 -7.07 -4.48 -13.23
CA LEU A 54 -6.53 -4.03 -11.95
C LEU A 54 -6.97 -4.94 -10.79
N GLU A 55 -8.23 -5.37 -10.77
CA GLU A 55 -8.76 -6.32 -9.78
C GLU A 55 -8.00 -7.65 -9.87
N GLN A 56 -7.82 -8.21 -11.08
CA GLN A 56 -7.03 -9.43 -11.27
C GLN A 56 -5.58 -9.28 -10.80
N ARG A 57 -4.96 -8.11 -11.07
CA ARG A 57 -3.61 -7.81 -10.61
C ARG A 57 -3.55 -7.69 -9.09
N GLN A 58 -4.54 -7.06 -8.47
CA GLN A 58 -4.64 -6.97 -7.03
C GLN A 58 -4.78 -8.35 -6.39
N ASP A 59 -5.67 -9.19 -6.93
CA ASP A 59 -5.85 -10.56 -6.45
C ASP A 59 -4.57 -11.39 -6.59
N ALA A 60 -3.84 -11.24 -7.70
CA ALA A 60 -2.54 -11.88 -7.89
C ALA A 60 -1.51 -11.42 -6.86
N LEU A 61 -1.44 -10.11 -6.59
CA LEU A 61 -0.55 -9.55 -5.58
C LEU A 61 -0.92 -10.00 -4.16
N VAL A 62 -2.21 -10.07 -3.83
CA VAL A 62 -2.68 -10.56 -2.52
C VAL A 62 -2.33 -12.04 -2.36
N LYS A 63 -2.52 -12.87 -3.40
CA LYS A 63 -2.10 -14.28 -3.37
C LYS A 63 -0.59 -14.43 -3.22
N GLN A 64 0.19 -13.59 -3.90
CA GLN A 64 1.65 -13.57 -3.75
C GLN A 64 2.06 -13.16 -2.33
N ALA A 65 1.42 -12.13 -1.76
CA ALA A 65 1.65 -11.68 -0.40
C ALA A 65 1.24 -12.72 0.65
N ALA A 66 0.20 -13.53 0.38
CA ALA A 66 -0.21 -14.64 1.24
C ALA A 66 0.73 -15.85 1.13
N ALA A 67 1.34 -16.07 -0.04
CA ALA A 67 2.34 -17.11 -0.25
C ALA A 67 3.71 -16.78 0.36
N ILE A 68 3.99 -15.49 0.55
CA ILE A 68 5.08 -15.03 1.42
C ILE A 68 4.57 -15.21 2.85
N PRO A 69 5.13 -16.10 3.68
CA PRO A 69 4.70 -16.21 5.07
C PRO A 69 4.75 -14.82 5.70
N SER A 70 3.60 -14.36 6.17
CA SER A 70 3.42 -13.05 6.80
C SER A 70 4.54 -12.86 7.81
N CYS A 71 5.49 -11.98 7.50
CA CYS A 71 6.37 -11.47 8.51
C CYS A 71 5.49 -10.53 9.35
N GLU A 72 4.75 -11.08 10.32
CA GLU A 72 3.83 -10.38 11.24
C GLU A 72 4.51 -9.32 12.13
N GLY A 73 5.72 -8.88 11.74
CA GLY A 73 6.52 -7.91 12.43
C GLY A 73 7.46 -7.18 11.47
N CYS A 74 6.93 -6.62 10.37
CA CYS A 74 7.62 -5.59 9.59
C CYS A 74 7.25 -4.18 10.09
N PRO A 75 7.81 -3.65 11.20
CA PRO A 75 7.73 -2.22 11.47
C PRO A 75 8.52 -1.50 10.39
N SER A 76 7.86 -0.72 9.52
CA SER A 76 8.49 0.29 8.63
C SER A 76 9.96 -0.01 8.29
N SER A 77 10.21 -0.92 7.33
CA SER A 77 11.48 -1.65 7.09
C SER A 77 12.74 -0.94 7.60
N ASP A 78 12.96 0.31 7.18
CA ASP A 78 14.15 1.10 7.54
C ASP A 78 14.36 1.30 9.07
N ARG A 79 13.30 1.55 9.86
CA ARG A 79 13.47 1.77 11.32
C ARG A 79 13.74 0.47 12.08
N SER A 80 13.09 -0.61 11.70
CA SER A 80 13.26 -1.91 12.37
C SER A 80 14.57 -2.57 11.99
N GLU A 81 14.93 -2.50 10.71
CA GLU A 81 16.20 -2.94 10.16
C GLU A 81 17.38 -2.26 10.86
N ARG A 82 17.35 -0.93 11.00
CA ARG A 82 18.38 -0.20 11.78
C ARG A 82 18.47 -0.70 13.22
N THR A 83 17.34 -0.97 13.87
CA THR A 83 17.34 -1.49 15.24
C THR A 83 18.01 -2.87 15.29
N PHE A 84 17.71 -3.76 14.35
CA PHE A 84 18.36 -5.08 14.28
C PHE A 84 19.85 -4.98 13.97
N LEU A 85 20.25 -4.12 13.02
CA LEU A 85 21.66 -3.89 12.69
C LEU A 85 22.44 -3.32 13.87
N HIS A 86 21.84 -2.40 14.63
CA HIS A 86 22.45 -1.94 15.88
C HIS A 86 22.64 -3.13 16.83
N ILE A 87 21.59 -3.93 17.08
CA ILE A 87 21.65 -5.08 18.01
C ILE A 87 22.77 -6.04 17.59
N ILE A 88 22.86 -6.39 16.30
CA ILE A 88 23.91 -7.27 15.77
C ILE A 88 25.29 -6.64 15.97
N GLY A 89 25.45 -5.36 15.63
CA GLY A 89 26.72 -4.64 15.82
C GLY A 89 27.15 -4.60 17.29
N GLY A 90 26.22 -4.36 18.21
CA GLY A 90 26.49 -4.37 19.64
C GLY A 90 26.87 -5.76 20.16
N LEU A 91 26.20 -6.81 19.69
CA LEU A 91 26.55 -8.19 20.05
C LEU A 91 27.93 -8.59 19.52
N LEU A 92 28.28 -8.18 18.29
CA LEU A 92 29.62 -8.38 17.75
C LEU A 92 30.66 -7.63 18.59
N TYR A 93 30.40 -6.37 18.93
CA TYR A 93 31.28 -5.59 19.81
C TYR A 93 31.52 -6.29 21.16
N LEU A 94 30.48 -6.86 21.78
CA LEU A 94 30.63 -7.63 23.00
C LEU A 94 31.41 -8.94 22.77
N MET A 95 31.13 -9.69 21.71
CA MET A 95 31.82 -10.97 21.46
C MET A 95 33.32 -10.81 21.22
N LEU A 96 33.74 -9.70 20.62
CA LEU A 96 35.16 -9.39 20.35
C LEU A 96 35.80 -8.53 21.46
N GLY A 97 35.00 -8.01 22.39
CA GLY A 97 35.41 -7.04 23.39
C GLY A 97 35.84 -7.62 24.74
N LYS A 98 36.37 -6.74 25.59
CA LYS A 98 36.77 -7.03 26.97
C LYS A 98 36.25 -5.95 27.91
N SER A 99 36.00 -6.31 29.16
CA SER A 99 35.67 -5.38 30.23
C SER A 99 36.86 -4.47 30.57
N PRO A 100 36.62 -3.33 31.24
CA PRO A 100 37.71 -2.47 31.74
C PRO A 100 38.72 -3.22 32.61
N GLY A 101 38.30 -4.31 33.28
CA GLY A 101 39.17 -5.20 34.05
C GLY A 101 39.83 -6.33 33.25
N GLY A 102 39.79 -6.27 31.91
CA GLY A 102 40.46 -7.22 31.01
C GLY A 102 39.74 -8.55 30.79
N LYS A 103 38.57 -8.79 31.41
CA LYS A 103 37.81 -10.03 31.21
C LYS A 103 37.04 -9.98 29.89
N PRO A 104 37.11 -11.01 29.03
CA PRO A 104 36.37 -11.03 27.78
C PRO A 104 34.86 -11.03 28.04
N TYR A 105 34.10 -10.23 27.29
CA TYR A 105 32.64 -10.20 27.42
C TYR A 105 31.97 -11.47 26.86
N SER A 106 32.68 -12.27 26.07
CA SER A 106 32.22 -13.57 25.57
C SER A 106 31.89 -14.60 26.65
N CYS A 107 32.22 -14.34 27.93
CA CYS A 107 31.92 -15.23 29.05
C CYS A 107 30.57 -14.97 29.75
N PHE A 108 29.70 -14.10 29.20
CA PHE A 108 28.39 -13.84 29.79
C PHE A 108 27.52 -15.11 29.83
N LYS A 109 26.95 -15.40 31.01
CA LYS A 109 26.13 -16.61 31.26
C LYS A 109 24.62 -16.37 31.17
N THR A 110 24.19 -15.10 31.18
CA THR A 110 22.78 -14.74 31.23
C THR A 110 22.44 -13.68 30.19
N GLN A 111 21.21 -13.72 29.69
CA GLN A 111 20.70 -12.71 28.76
C GLN A 111 20.69 -11.32 29.40
N GLU A 112 20.40 -11.21 30.69
CA GLU A 112 20.43 -9.93 31.43
C GLU A 112 21.83 -9.31 31.46
N ALA A 113 22.89 -10.11 31.64
CA ALA A 113 24.26 -9.60 31.60
C ALA A 113 24.61 -9.00 30.22
N ILE A 114 24.09 -9.60 29.15
CA ILE A 114 24.25 -9.10 27.78
C ILE A 114 23.47 -7.78 27.60
N ILE A 115 22.21 -7.72 28.07
CA ILE A 115 21.37 -6.52 27.98
C ILE A 115 22.03 -5.35 28.73
N TRP A 116 22.50 -5.58 29.95
CA TRP A 116 23.18 -4.55 30.74
C TRP A 116 24.45 -4.04 30.06
N ALA A 117 25.25 -4.94 29.49
CA ALA A 117 26.46 -4.55 28.79
C ALA A 117 26.14 -3.75 27.51
N LEU A 118 25.13 -4.17 26.73
CA LEU A 118 24.68 -3.43 25.54
C LEU A 118 24.15 -2.06 25.91
N GLU A 119 23.32 -1.96 26.96
CA GLU A 119 22.77 -0.70 27.41
C GLU A 119 23.88 0.26 27.85
N ALA A 120 24.83 -0.20 28.69
CA ALA A 120 25.94 0.61 29.19
C ALA A 120 26.89 1.12 28.09
N HIS A 121 27.10 0.35 27.01
CA HIS A 121 27.96 0.76 25.89
C HIS A 121 27.22 1.62 24.85
N PHE A 122 25.90 1.51 24.76
CA PHE A 122 25.10 2.12 23.69
C PHE A 122 23.89 2.94 24.18
N GLU A 123 23.99 3.58 25.35
CA GLU A 123 22.88 4.31 26.01
C GLU A 123 22.16 5.31 25.08
N ASN A 124 22.89 5.95 24.15
CA ASN A 124 22.37 6.96 23.24
C ASN A 124 21.92 6.43 21.87
N VAL A 125 22.00 5.11 21.63
CA VAL A 125 21.64 4.51 20.35
C VAL A 125 20.15 4.18 20.33
N ARG A 126 19.42 4.73 19.36
CA ARG A 126 17.99 4.47 19.21
C ARG A 126 17.74 2.97 19.00
N GLY A 127 16.89 2.38 19.84
CA GLY A 127 16.55 0.96 19.80
C GLY A 127 17.44 0.06 20.65
N MET A 128 18.38 0.62 21.42
CA MET A 128 19.27 -0.10 22.33
C MET A 128 18.89 -0.03 23.81
N THR A 129 17.69 0.41 24.14
CA THR A 129 17.23 0.43 25.54
C THR A 129 16.97 -0.99 26.03
N ALA A 130 17.14 -1.24 27.34
CA ALA A 130 16.87 -2.55 27.93
C ALA A 130 15.48 -3.10 27.57
N ARG A 131 14.45 -2.24 27.60
CA ARG A 131 13.08 -2.60 27.21
C ARG A 131 13.01 -3.13 25.78
N THR A 132 13.68 -2.46 24.83
CA THR A 132 13.67 -2.89 23.42
C THR A 132 14.44 -4.19 23.24
N LEU A 133 15.62 -4.32 23.87
CA LEU A 133 16.43 -5.53 23.82
C LEU A 133 15.69 -6.74 24.41
N GLN A 134 15.07 -6.61 25.59
CA GLN A 134 14.27 -7.66 26.20
C GLN A 134 13.13 -8.12 25.28
N SER A 135 12.38 -7.18 24.71
CA SER A 135 11.29 -7.49 23.78
C SER A 135 11.79 -8.23 22.54
N LYS A 136 12.92 -7.79 21.96
CA LYS A 136 13.48 -8.40 20.74
C LYS A 136 14.12 -9.76 20.99
N PHE A 137 14.83 -9.95 22.10
CA PHE A 137 15.41 -11.24 22.46
C PHE A 137 14.33 -12.27 22.81
N ALA A 138 13.25 -11.86 23.48
CA ALA A 138 12.11 -12.75 23.71
C ALA A 138 11.43 -13.17 22.40
N GLN A 139 11.26 -12.24 21.45
CA GLN A 139 10.75 -12.54 20.11
C GLN A 139 11.67 -13.52 19.36
N ALA A 140 12.98 -13.25 19.34
CA ALA A 140 13.96 -14.11 18.70
C ALA A 140 13.94 -15.54 19.28
N LYS A 141 13.86 -15.68 20.60
CA LYS A 141 13.78 -16.99 21.26
C LYS A 141 12.50 -17.76 20.89
N ARG A 142 11.35 -17.08 20.79
CA ARG A 142 10.09 -17.70 20.35
C ARG A 142 10.19 -18.19 18.91
N LEU A 143 10.76 -17.37 18.03
CA LEU A 143 10.91 -17.71 16.61
C LEU A 143 11.81 -18.94 16.42
N LEU A 144 12.93 -19.01 17.14
CA LEU A 144 13.80 -20.20 17.12
C LEU A 144 13.07 -21.46 17.62
N ALA A 145 12.26 -21.33 18.68
CA ALA A 145 11.49 -22.47 19.19
C ALA A 145 10.41 -22.94 18.18
N THR A 146 9.83 -22.04 17.39
CA THR A 146 8.85 -22.42 16.36
C THR A 146 9.49 -23.06 15.14
N THR A 147 10.71 -22.66 14.74
CA THR A 147 11.40 -23.25 13.57
C THR A 147 11.90 -24.67 13.80
N ASP A 148 12.07 -25.09 15.05
CA ASP A 148 12.49 -26.44 15.40
C ASP A 148 11.34 -27.46 15.40
N SER A 149 10.09 -27.01 15.14
CA SER A 149 8.87 -27.85 15.21
C SER A 149 8.27 -28.22 13.83
N ASP A 150 8.93 -27.86 12.73
CA ASP A 150 8.59 -28.22 11.34
C ASP A 150 9.62 -29.22 10.76
#